data_AF-A0AA91GU80-F1
#
_entry.id   AF-A0AA91GU80-F1
#
_cell.length_a   1.000
_cell.length_b   1.000
_cell.length_c   1.000
_cell.angle_alpha   90.00
_cell.angle_beta   90.00
_cell.angle_gamma   90.00
#
_symmetry.space_group_name_H-M   'P 1'
#
loop_
_entity.id
_entity.type
_entity.pdbx_description
1 polymer ?
#
loop_
_entity_poly.entity_id
_entity_poly.type
_entity_poly.pdbx_seq_one_letter_code
_entity_poly.pdbx_strand_id
1 'polypeptide(L)'
;MPAKCHCQEAWDELKQVRSSQYEVFGNAVFEMPNLAAIQTFSTQELRILQTMLQRQVNTPLTSSCGRLFDAIASILGLRQQTKYEGQAAIELEFVINGLESDEQYEFEILAPVTADKASPIIVDWVATAKEILEDIHS
;
A
#
# COMPACT_ATOMS: atom_id res chain seq x y z
N MET A 1 1.74 -15.53 37.63
CA MET A 1 0.92 -14.80 36.64
C MET A 1 1.62 -13.50 36.31
N PRO A 2 2.22 -13.33 35.12
CA PRO A 2 2.58 -11.99 34.64
C PRO A 2 1.57 -11.51 33.59
N ALA A 3 1.36 -10.19 33.62
CA ALA A 3 0.36 -9.45 32.87
C ALA A 3 0.55 -9.54 31.35
N LYS A 4 -0.57 -9.66 30.63
CA LYS A 4 -0.62 -9.53 29.17
C LYS A 4 -0.29 -8.08 28.78
N CYS A 5 0.90 -7.89 28.23
CA CYS A 5 1.36 -6.61 27.70
C CYS A 5 0.58 -6.28 26.42
N HIS A 6 -0.04 -5.10 26.35
CA HIS A 6 -0.82 -4.54 25.24
C HIS A 6 -0.01 -4.25 23.96
N CYS A 7 1.12 -4.93 23.75
CA CYS A 7 2.00 -4.69 22.61
C CYS A 7 1.75 -5.63 21.43
N GLN A 8 1.03 -6.74 21.62
CA GLN A 8 0.87 -7.76 20.56
C GLN A 8 -0.11 -7.32 19.46
N GLU A 9 -1.15 -6.57 19.81
CA GLU A 9 -2.20 -6.11 18.88
C GLU A 9 -1.65 -5.09 17.86
N ALA A 10 -0.70 -4.25 18.27
CA ALA A 10 -0.03 -3.30 17.39
C ALA A 10 0.85 -4.00 16.32
N TRP A 11 1.32 -5.23 16.54
CA TRP A 11 2.18 -5.94 15.59
C TRP A 11 1.42 -6.61 14.44
N ASP A 12 0.13 -6.89 14.60
CA ASP A 12 -0.66 -7.57 13.57
C ASP A 12 -1.26 -6.56 12.57
N GLU A 13 -1.65 -5.37 13.03
CA GLU A 13 -2.07 -4.26 12.16
C GLU A 13 -0.90 -3.75 11.30
N LEU A 14 0.31 -3.70 11.86
CA LEU A 14 1.50 -3.25 11.14
C LEU A 14 1.96 -4.21 10.02
N LYS A 15 1.55 -5.49 10.00
CA LYS A 15 1.88 -6.41 8.88
C LYS A 15 0.99 -6.15 7.66
N GLN A 16 -0.25 -5.75 7.88
CA GLN A 16 -1.26 -5.63 6.84
C GLN A 16 -1.06 -4.39 5.96
N VAL A 17 -0.63 -3.27 6.55
CA VAL A 17 -0.25 -2.03 5.83
C VAL A 17 1.03 -2.20 5.01
N ARG A 18 1.92 -3.10 5.44
CA ARG A 18 3.22 -3.33 4.81
C ARG A 18 3.18 -4.33 3.66
N SER A 19 2.20 -5.24 3.62
CA SER A 19 1.99 -6.15 2.47
C SER A 19 1.33 -5.42 1.28
N SER A 20 0.40 -4.50 1.54
CA SER A 20 -0.35 -3.80 0.48
C SER A 20 0.50 -2.87 -0.38
N GLN A 21 1.54 -2.26 0.21
CA GLN A 21 2.53 -1.44 -0.53
C GLN A 21 3.30 -2.25 -1.57
N TYR A 22 3.49 -3.56 -1.38
CA TYR A 22 4.22 -4.39 -2.34
C TYR A 22 3.30 -5.10 -3.34
N GLU A 23 2.05 -5.36 -2.96
CA GLU A 23 1.06 -5.95 -3.89
C GLU A 23 0.73 -4.98 -5.03
N VAL A 24 0.71 -3.68 -4.73
CA VAL A 24 0.38 -2.61 -5.69
C VAL A 24 1.61 -2.20 -6.53
N PHE A 25 2.80 -2.12 -5.94
CA PHE A 25 3.99 -1.54 -6.60
C PHE A 25 5.09 -2.57 -6.94
N GLY A 26 4.92 -3.84 -6.53
CA GLY A 26 5.79 -4.95 -6.87
C GLY A 26 7.26 -4.74 -6.46
N ASN A 27 8.18 -5.26 -7.27
CA ASN A 27 9.62 -5.09 -7.03
C ASN A 27 10.14 -3.69 -7.41
N ALA A 28 9.39 -2.92 -8.21
CA ALA A 28 9.83 -1.63 -8.74
C ALA A 28 10.14 -0.62 -7.62
N VAL A 29 9.36 -0.67 -6.52
CA VAL A 29 9.59 0.21 -5.37
C VAL A 29 10.97 0.01 -4.73
N PHE A 30 11.54 -1.20 -4.77
CA PHE A 30 12.88 -1.46 -4.22
C PHE A 30 14.02 -0.91 -5.09
N GLU A 31 13.75 -0.62 -6.35
CA GLU A 31 14.72 -0.01 -7.26
C GLU A 31 14.78 1.51 -7.10
N MET A 32 13.93 2.07 -6.23
CA MET A 32 13.80 3.50 -5.96
C MET A 32 14.26 3.85 -4.53
N PRO A 33 15.58 3.90 -4.26
CA PRO A 33 16.12 4.06 -2.90
C PRO A 33 15.82 5.43 -2.26
N ASN A 34 15.38 6.40 -3.06
CA ASN A 34 15.05 7.75 -2.61
C ASN A 34 13.60 7.91 -2.14
N LEU A 35 12.75 6.90 -2.32
CA LEU A 35 11.38 6.94 -1.80
C LEU A 35 11.38 6.90 -0.28
N ALA A 36 10.59 7.78 0.35
CA ALA A 36 10.42 7.82 1.80
C ALA A 36 9.97 6.45 2.36
N ALA A 37 9.11 5.75 1.61
CA ALA A 37 8.68 4.38 1.90
C ALA A 37 9.84 3.38 2.01
N ILE A 38 10.91 3.56 1.24
CA ILE A 38 12.10 2.70 1.27
C ILE A 38 13.10 3.15 2.34
N GLN A 39 13.32 4.46 2.45
CA GLN A 39 14.28 5.04 3.41
C GLN A 39 13.90 4.80 4.87
N THR A 40 12.62 4.51 5.14
CA THR A 40 12.14 4.16 6.48
C THR A 40 12.70 2.82 6.98
N PHE A 41 13.18 1.96 6.08
CA PHE A 41 13.71 0.64 6.41
C PHE A 41 15.23 0.59 6.28
N SER A 42 15.88 -0.16 7.16
CA SER A 42 17.27 -0.56 6.96
C SER A 42 17.40 -1.53 5.78
N THR A 43 18.60 -1.60 5.19
CA THR A 43 18.92 -2.57 4.12
C THR A 43 18.70 -4.03 4.55
N GLN A 44 18.80 -4.33 5.85
CA GLN A 44 18.51 -5.67 6.36
C GLN A 44 17.00 -5.95 6.42
N GLU A 45 16.21 -4.98 6.88
CA GLU A 45 14.75 -5.10 6.91
C GLU A 45 14.18 -5.22 5.50
N LEU A 46 14.67 -4.43 4.54
CA LEU A 46 14.26 -4.53 3.13
C LEU A 46 14.53 -5.92 2.55
N ARG A 47 15.71 -6.51 2.81
CA ARG A 47 16.04 -7.87 2.34
C ARG A 47 15.13 -8.93 2.96
N ILE A 48 14.78 -8.78 4.24
CA ILE A 48 13.85 -9.67 4.91
C ILE A 48 12.45 -9.54 4.30
N LEU A 49 11.97 -8.30 4.11
CA LEU A 49 10.67 -8.03 3.47
C LEU A 49 10.60 -8.62 2.06
N GLN A 50 11.62 -8.40 1.22
CA GLN A 50 11.73 -9.01 -0.11
C GLN A 50 11.60 -10.54 -0.05
N THR A 51 12.31 -11.17 0.89
CA THR A 51 12.27 -12.62 1.04
C THR A 51 10.90 -13.12 1.50
N MET A 52 10.27 -12.41 2.45
CA MET A 52 8.94 -12.74 2.94
C MET A 52 7.89 -12.64 1.82
N LEU A 53 7.96 -11.60 0.99
CA LEU A 53 7.08 -11.40 -0.15
C LEU A 53 7.25 -12.49 -1.21
N GLN A 54 8.48 -12.78 -1.62
CA GLN A 54 8.78 -13.82 -2.60
C GLN A 54 8.30 -15.21 -2.16
N ARG A 55 8.33 -15.47 -0.84
CA ARG A 55 7.91 -16.75 -0.26
C ARG A 55 6.46 -16.75 0.22
N GLN A 56 5.74 -15.65 0.06
CA GLN A 56 4.36 -15.45 0.53
C GLN A 56 4.20 -15.76 2.04
N VAL A 57 5.21 -15.40 2.83
CA VAL A 57 5.23 -15.62 4.28
C VAL A 57 4.78 -14.33 4.98
N ASN A 58 3.70 -14.42 5.76
CA ASN A 58 3.07 -13.27 6.45
C ASN A 58 2.57 -12.16 5.50
N THR A 59 2.07 -12.55 4.32
CA THR A 59 1.54 -11.65 3.28
C THR A 59 0.07 -11.96 3.01
N PRO A 60 -0.86 -11.56 3.91
CA PRO A 60 -2.27 -11.79 3.69
C PRO A 60 -2.78 -10.95 2.51
N LEU A 61 -3.59 -11.54 1.65
CA LEU A 61 -4.26 -10.84 0.55
C LEU A 61 -5.29 -9.84 1.10
N THR A 62 -5.39 -8.67 0.48
CA THR A 62 -6.38 -7.66 0.84
C THR A 62 -6.99 -6.99 -0.39
N SER A 63 -8.31 -6.83 -0.39
CA SER A 63 -9.05 -6.06 -1.41
C SER A 63 -9.49 -4.68 -0.90
N SER A 64 -8.88 -4.19 0.18
CA SER A 64 -9.29 -2.93 0.81
C SER A 64 -8.73 -1.72 0.07
N CYS A 65 -9.62 -0.84 -0.40
CA CYS A 65 -9.24 0.45 -0.97
C CYS A 65 -8.45 1.31 0.03
N GLY A 66 -8.73 1.21 1.34
CA GLY A 66 -7.97 1.96 2.35
C GLY A 66 -6.49 1.57 2.41
N ARG A 67 -6.17 0.31 2.10
CA ARG A 67 -4.78 -0.15 2.03
C ARG A 67 -4.03 0.39 0.80
N LEU A 68 -4.75 0.66 -0.29
CA LEU A 68 -4.24 1.35 -1.47
C LEU A 68 -3.92 2.82 -1.15
N PHE A 69 -4.86 3.56 -0.56
CA PHE A 69 -4.63 4.96 -0.18
C PHE A 69 -3.50 5.13 0.83
N ASP A 70 -3.40 4.23 1.82
CA ASP A 70 -2.29 4.24 2.77
C ASP A 70 -0.93 3.96 2.09
N ALA A 71 -0.91 3.12 1.06
CA ALA A 71 0.31 2.86 0.29
C ALA A 71 0.73 4.07 -0.55
N ILE A 72 -0.23 4.73 -1.22
CA ILE A 72 0.02 5.97 -1.98
C ILE A 72 0.53 7.08 -1.05
N ALA A 73 -0.12 7.30 0.09
CA ALA A 73 0.31 8.28 1.09
C ALA A 73 1.74 8.00 1.63
N SER A 74 2.11 6.72 1.77
CA SER A 74 3.45 6.29 2.15
C SER A 74 4.48 6.66 1.07
N ILE A 75 4.20 6.37 -0.20
CA ILE A 75 5.14 6.63 -1.31
C ILE A 75 5.30 8.14 -1.56
N LEU A 76 4.22 8.92 -1.41
CA LEU A 76 4.25 10.38 -1.42
C LEU A 76 4.99 11.00 -0.21
N GLY A 77 5.44 10.18 0.74
CA GLY A 77 6.21 10.63 1.91
C GLY A 77 5.35 11.26 3.02
N LEU A 78 4.03 11.19 2.94
CA LEU A 78 3.13 11.78 3.95
C LEU A 78 3.14 10.99 5.26
N ARG A 79 2.99 9.66 5.18
CA ARG A 79 2.83 8.82 6.39
C ARG A 79 3.38 7.41 6.22
N GLN A 80 4.35 7.07 7.06
CA GLN A 80 5.02 5.76 7.05
C GLN A 80 4.51 4.81 8.15
N GLN A 81 3.94 5.36 9.22
CA GLN A 81 3.40 4.63 10.36
C GLN A 81 2.09 5.27 10.81
N THR A 82 1.04 4.48 10.88
CA THR A 82 -0.30 4.92 11.31
C THR A 82 -0.51 4.61 12.81
N LYS A 83 -1.22 5.48 13.51
CA LYS A 83 -1.62 5.32 14.92
C LYS A 83 -3.07 4.85 15.09
N TYR A 84 -3.86 4.98 14.03
CA TYR A 84 -5.27 4.58 13.98
C TYR A 84 -5.64 4.25 12.52
N GLU A 85 -6.75 3.53 12.35
CA GLU A 85 -7.26 3.12 11.04
C GLU A 85 -7.63 4.33 10.17
N GLY A 86 -7.18 4.33 8.91
CA GLY A 86 -7.48 5.38 7.94
C GLY A 86 -6.68 6.67 8.11
N GLN A 87 -5.73 6.74 9.05
CA GLN A 87 -4.93 7.95 9.27
C GLN A 87 -4.24 8.45 7.99
N ALA A 88 -3.55 7.58 7.25
CA ALA A 88 -2.78 8.00 6.10
C ALA A 88 -3.69 8.44 4.94
N ALA A 89 -4.80 7.73 4.71
CA ALA A 89 -5.85 8.17 3.78
C ALA A 89 -6.45 9.54 4.13
N ILE A 90 -6.78 9.80 5.40
CA ILE A 90 -7.32 11.10 5.85
C ILE A 90 -6.30 12.22 5.63
N GLU A 91 -5.04 11.97 5.94
CA GLU A 91 -3.98 12.98 5.74
C GLU A 91 -3.74 13.25 4.26
N LEU A 92 -3.82 12.23 3.40
CA LEU A 92 -3.76 12.40 1.95
C LEU A 92 -4.92 13.26 1.44
N GLU A 93 -6.16 12.98 1.87
CA GLU A 93 -7.33 13.78 1.55
C GLU A 93 -7.16 15.24 1.99
N PHE A 94 -6.59 15.47 3.18
CA PHE A 94 -6.35 16.81 3.69
C PHE A 94 -5.34 17.60 2.84
N VAL A 95 -4.30 16.95 2.32
CA VAL A 95 -3.28 17.60 1.47
C VAL A 95 -3.84 17.98 0.11
N ILE A 96 -4.77 17.20 -0.46
CA ILE A 96 -5.40 17.52 -1.74
C ILE A 96 -6.57 18.49 -1.62
N ASN A 97 -7.01 18.83 -0.40
CA ASN A 97 -8.17 19.67 -0.18
C ASN A 97 -8.00 21.06 -0.82
N GLY A 98 -8.92 21.43 -1.72
CA GLY A 98 -8.88 22.69 -2.45
C GLY A 98 -8.07 22.65 -3.75
N LEU A 99 -7.52 21.49 -4.12
CA LEU A 99 -6.99 21.25 -5.47
C LEU A 99 -8.11 20.66 -6.34
N GLU A 100 -8.25 21.19 -7.55
CA GLU A 100 -9.12 20.65 -8.59
C GLU A 100 -8.24 20.28 -9.79
N SER A 101 -8.43 19.08 -10.31
CA SER A 101 -7.77 18.60 -11.53
C SER A 101 -8.72 17.70 -12.30
N ASP A 102 -8.66 17.80 -13.63
CA ASP A 102 -9.34 16.88 -14.54
C ASP A 102 -8.43 15.69 -14.93
N GLU A 103 -7.19 15.66 -14.45
CA GLU A 103 -6.23 14.59 -14.70
C GLU A 103 -6.60 13.33 -13.94
N GLN A 104 -6.42 12.18 -14.58
CA GLN A 104 -6.81 10.88 -14.07
C GLN A 104 -5.77 9.85 -14.49
N TYR A 105 -5.45 8.95 -13.57
CA TYR A 105 -4.64 7.77 -13.86
C TYR A 105 -5.50 6.65 -14.44
N GLU A 106 -4.92 5.85 -15.33
CA GLU A 106 -5.62 4.74 -15.96
C GLU A 106 -5.73 3.54 -15.01
N PHE A 107 -6.85 2.82 -15.07
CA PHE A 107 -7.07 1.55 -14.37
C PHE A 107 -7.86 0.59 -15.24
N GLU A 108 -7.66 -0.71 -15.03
CA GLU A 108 -8.37 -1.74 -15.78
C GLU A 108 -9.48 -2.37 -14.95
N ILE A 109 -10.60 -2.72 -15.60
CA ILE A 109 -11.64 -3.55 -14.99
C ILE A 109 -11.47 -4.96 -15.55
N LEU A 110 -11.12 -5.91 -14.68
CA LEU A 110 -10.93 -7.29 -15.09
C LEU A 110 -12.28 -7.97 -15.32
N ALA A 111 -12.34 -8.78 -16.38
CA ALA A 111 -13.53 -9.57 -16.70
C ALA A 111 -13.87 -10.51 -15.52
N PRO A 112 -15.17 -10.72 -15.23
CA PRO A 112 -15.59 -11.66 -14.20
C PRO A 112 -15.00 -13.05 -14.44
N VAL A 113 -14.39 -13.63 -13.41
CA VAL A 113 -13.87 -15.01 -13.48
C VAL A 113 -15.00 -16.02 -13.73
N THR A 114 -16.23 -15.68 -13.33
CA THR A 114 -17.44 -16.46 -13.59
C THR A 114 -18.54 -15.57 -14.17
N ALA A 115 -19.30 -16.08 -15.14
CA ALA A 115 -20.40 -15.38 -15.81
C ALA A 115 -21.65 -15.15 -14.93
N ASP A 116 -21.53 -15.29 -13.61
CA ASP A 116 -22.60 -15.01 -12.67
C ASP A 116 -22.75 -13.49 -12.50
N LYS A 117 -24.00 -13.00 -12.51
CA LYS A 117 -24.32 -11.60 -12.25
C LYS A 117 -23.98 -11.16 -10.82
N ALA A 118 -23.76 -12.11 -9.90
CA ALA A 118 -23.35 -11.83 -8.53
C ALA A 118 -21.82 -11.68 -8.34
N SER A 119 -21.02 -11.89 -9.38
CA SER A 119 -19.56 -11.78 -9.29
C SER A 119 -19.12 -10.34 -8.99
N PRO A 120 -18.15 -10.14 -8.08
CA PRO A 120 -17.63 -8.81 -7.80
C PRO A 120 -16.91 -8.25 -9.03
N ILE A 121 -17.02 -6.93 -9.22
CA ILE A 121 -16.17 -6.21 -10.17
C ILE A 121 -14.76 -6.16 -9.58
N ILE A 122 -13.78 -6.58 -10.36
CA ILE A 122 -12.37 -6.52 -9.98
C ILE A 122 -11.72 -5.37 -10.73
N VAL A 123 -11.15 -4.44 -9.98
CA VAL A 123 -10.35 -3.33 -10.53
C VAL A 123 -8.88 -3.69 -10.35
N ASP A 124 -8.13 -3.64 -11.44
CA ASP A 124 -6.68 -3.77 -11.45
C ASP A 124 -6.04 -2.37 -11.41
N TRP A 125 -5.34 -2.10 -10.31
CA TRP A 125 -4.73 -0.83 -10.00
C TRP A 125 -3.25 -0.77 -10.39
N VAL A 126 -2.70 -1.82 -11.01
CA VAL A 126 -1.27 -1.88 -11.33
C VAL A 126 -0.86 -0.77 -12.29
N ALA A 127 -1.70 -0.40 -13.26
CA ALA A 127 -1.45 0.71 -14.17
C ALA A 127 -1.37 2.05 -13.41
N THR A 128 -2.42 2.35 -12.63
CA THR A 128 -2.50 3.54 -11.77
C THR A 128 -1.28 3.68 -10.86
N ALA A 129 -0.86 2.59 -10.23
CA ALA A 129 0.29 2.57 -9.34
C ALA A 129 1.60 2.92 -10.05
N LYS A 130 1.79 2.44 -11.27
CA LYS A 130 2.98 2.75 -12.08
C LYS A 130 3.00 4.21 -12.49
N GLU A 131 1.88 4.74 -12.98
CA GLU A 131 1.78 6.14 -13.39
C GLU A 131 2.05 7.09 -12.22
N ILE A 132 1.49 6.81 -11.03
CA ILE A 132 1.80 7.55 -9.81
C ILE A 132 3.30 7.50 -9.48
N LEU A 133 3.96 6.35 -9.63
CA LEU A 133 5.40 6.23 -9.37
C LEU A 133 6.23 7.00 -10.39
N GLU A 134 5.79 7.05 -11.66
CA GLU A 134 6.44 7.82 -12.71
C GLU A 134 6.38 9.33 -12.40
N ASP A 135 5.22 9.83 -11.99
CA ASP A 135 5.02 11.24 -11.62
C ASP A 135 5.81 11.66 -10.37
N ILE A 136 6.02 10.73 -9.43
CA ILE A 136 6.86 11.00 -8.24
C ILE A 136 8.35 11.07 -8.61
N HIS A 137 8.75 10.45 -9.72
CA HIS A 137 10.15 10.39 -10.15
C HIS A 137 10.55 11.47 -11.17
N SER A 138 9.59 12.09 -11.86
CA SER A 138 9.84 13.14 -12.88
C SER A 138 10.33 14.46 -12.29
#